data_AF-A0A2T5AE60-F1
#
_entry.id   AF-A0A2T5AE60-F1
#
_cell.length_a   1.000
_cell.length_b   1.000
_cell.length_c   1.000
_cell.angle_alpha   90.00
_cell.angle_beta   90.00
_cell.angle_gamma   90.00
#
_symmetry.space_group_name_H-M   'P 1'
#
loop_
_entity.id
_entity.type
_entity.pdbx_description
1 polymer ?
#
loop_
_entity_poly.entity_id
_entity_poly.type
_entity_poly.pdbx_seq_one_letter_code
_entity_poly.pdbx_strand_id
1 'polypeptide(L)'
;MITGVGGKCVDVAGADSANGTAVQLYDCNGTNAQSWTVGSDGTVRALGECLDVTGQGTVNGTGLQLWDCNGSGAQQWVAESDGHLKNPQSGRYLDVPGGDTANGTRLQIWDRNTNAWQIWHLPPGGTTPPPGSCTASLGSGQYNTPVSFGGKTYQVLVHVPTRAAGARLPLVLDLHGSQSTGAGQLSYSDMAATADTNGFIVAAPTGVVPSGSGYIWNVPYVTPSGTRDDVGFLRQVINTLTESACVDSARVYAAGYSGGGRMTSALGCMLADKVAAIAPVAGIRAGRPDPSDHSRPDLSTCTPSRAVPVIAFHGQQDNTNPFNGGGDATAWQYSVPVAQQAWASLDGCTTGPATSQVSTHVSRTVYVGCRDGAEVQLYTVSNGGHTWPDSPQDNGNGTVTHEISADNLMWRFFQQHPMPGSS
;
A
#
# COMPACT_ATOMS: atom_id res chain seq x y z
N MET A 1 3.25 -14.28 -15.82
CA MET A 1 3.08 -14.48 -17.28
C MET A 1 2.05 -13.48 -17.78
N ILE A 2 2.23 -12.96 -19.00
CA ILE A 2 1.20 -12.17 -19.70
C ILE A 2 0.56 -13.12 -20.72
N THR A 3 -0.75 -13.33 -20.66
CA THR A 3 -1.47 -14.22 -21.57
C THR A 3 -2.43 -13.45 -22.47
N GLY A 4 -2.58 -13.89 -23.72
CA GLY A 4 -3.45 -13.27 -24.71
C GLY A 4 -4.26 -14.30 -25.51
N VAL A 5 -4.54 -13.96 -26.77
CA VAL A 5 -5.33 -14.78 -27.70
C VAL A 5 -4.83 -16.23 -27.78
N GLY A 6 -5.78 -17.17 -27.85
CA GLY A 6 -5.49 -18.60 -27.92
C GLY A 6 -4.93 -19.20 -26.62
N GLY A 7 -4.96 -18.47 -25.50
CA GLY A 7 -4.38 -18.91 -24.23
C GLY A 7 -2.85 -18.93 -24.24
N LYS A 8 -2.24 -18.22 -25.20
CA LYS A 8 -0.79 -18.17 -25.39
C LYS A 8 -0.16 -17.02 -24.61
N CYS A 9 1.15 -17.12 -24.42
CA CYS A 9 1.93 -16.21 -23.59
C CYS A 9 2.76 -15.26 -24.44
N VAL A 10 2.98 -14.05 -23.92
CA VAL A 10 4.07 -13.16 -24.37
C VAL A 10 5.39 -13.81 -23.97
N ASP A 11 6.31 -13.95 -24.93
CA ASP A 11 7.50 -14.77 -24.83
C ASP A 11 8.72 -14.04 -25.41
N VAL A 12 9.87 -14.15 -24.75
CA VAL A 12 11.17 -13.74 -25.30
C VAL A 12 11.73 -14.88 -26.14
N ALA A 13 11.92 -14.64 -27.44
CA ALA A 13 12.34 -15.68 -28.37
C ALA A 13 13.62 -16.40 -27.92
N GLY A 14 13.51 -17.71 -27.68
CA GLY A 14 14.64 -18.54 -27.27
C GLY A 14 15.18 -18.27 -25.87
N ALA A 15 14.49 -17.46 -25.05
CA ALA A 15 15.00 -16.92 -23.79
C ALA A 15 16.33 -16.14 -23.95
N ASP A 16 16.56 -15.58 -25.14
CA ASP A 16 17.76 -14.79 -25.43
C ASP A 16 17.61 -13.39 -24.84
N SER A 17 18.58 -12.96 -24.03
CA SER A 17 18.61 -11.64 -23.41
C SER A 17 19.48 -10.65 -24.18
N ALA A 18 19.73 -10.90 -25.47
CA ALA A 18 20.43 -9.94 -26.32
C ALA A 18 19.48 -8.84 -26.80
N ASN A 19 19.93 -7.59 -26.73
CA ASN A 19 19.26 -6.44 -27.35
C ASN A 19 18.79 -6.74 -28.79
N GLY A 20 17.51 -6.54 -29.04
CA GLY A 20 16.88 -6.80 -30.33
C GLY A 20 16.24 -8.18 -30.46
N THR A 21 16.32 -9.03 -29.43
CA THR A 21 15.61 -10.31 -29.39
C THR A 21 14.11 -10.07 -29.59
N ALA A 22 13.48 -10.85 -30.46
CA ALA A 22 12.06 -10.70 -30.75
C ALA A 22 11.20 -11.06 -29.53
N VAL A 23 10.21 -10.22 -29.24
CA VAL A 23 9.10 -10.59 -28.35
C VAL A 23 8.00 -11.20 -29.21
N GLN A 24 7.58 -12.40 -28.86
CA GLN A 24 6.72 -13.25 -29.69
C GLN A 24 5.54 -13.82 -28.88
N LEU A 25 4.58 -14.39 -29.60
CA LEU A 25 3.54 -15.25 -29.04
C LEU A 25 4.05 -16.69 -29.02
N TYR A 26 3.87 -17.38 -27.90
CA TYR A 26 4.26 -18.79 -27.77
C TYR A 26 3.32 -19.53 -26.82
N ASP A 27 3.25 -20.87 -26.95
CA ASP A 27 2.58 -21.71 -25.95
C ASP A 27 3.13 -21.45 -24.55
N CYS A 28 2.23 -21.29 -23.58
CA CYS A 28 2.64 -21.10 -22.20
C CYS A 28 3.38 -22.34 -21.69
N ASN A 29 4.68 -22.17 -21.38
CA ASN A 29 5.61 -23.25 -21.05
C ASN A 29 6.29 -23.06 -19.68
N GLY A 30 6.00 -21.96 -18.98
CA GLY A 30 6.48 -21.70 -17.62
C GLY A 30 7.97 -21.36 -17.51
N THR A 31 8.66 -21.15 -18.62
CA THR A 31 10.08 -20.74 -18.62
C THR A 31 10.25 -19.26 -18.27
N ASN A 32 11.49 -18.87 -17.98
CA ASN A 32 11.85 -17.47 -17.71
C ASN A 32 11.56 -16.52 -18.90
N ALA A 33 11.53 -17.04 -20.13
CA ALA A 33 11.13 -16.29 -21.34
C ALA A 33 9.71 -15.70 -21.25
N GLN A 34 8.86 -16.25 -20.40
CA GLN A 34 7.45 -15.84 -20.23
C GLN A 34 7.18 -15.20 -18.85
N SER A 35 8.23 -15.05 -18.05
CA SER A 35 8.17 -14.45 -16.72
C SER A 35 8.31 -12.94 -16.81
N TRP A 36 7.20 -12.29 -17.18
CA TRP A 36 7.12 -10.84 -17.27
C TRP A 36 6.71 -10.18 -15.96
N THR A 37 7.35 -9.06 -15.65
CA THR A 37 7.02 -8.15 -14.54
C THR A 37 6.48 -6.84 -15.11
N VAL A 38 5.31 -6.40 -14.65
CA VAL A 38 4.77 -5.08 -14.98
C VAL A 38 5.21 -4.11 -13.88
N GLY A 39 6.18 -3.25 -14.19
CA GLY A 39 6.75 -2.28 -13.28
C GLY A 39 5.82 -1.09 -13.04
N SER A 40 5.84 -0.54 -11.83
CA SER A 40 5.09 0.70 -11.52
C SER A 40 5.70 1.94 -12.17
N ASP A 41 6.90 1.83 -12.74
CA ASP A 41 7.58 2.86 -13.54
C ASP A 41 7.15 2.87 -15.02
N GLY A 42 6.10 2.12 -15.36
CA GLY A 42 5.57 2.00 -16.72
C GLY A 42 6.32 1.02 -17.60
N THR A 43 7.37 0.35 -17.11
CA THR A 43 8.07 -0.66 -17.91
C THR A 43 7.42 -2.04 -17.78
N VAL A 44 7.57 -2.88 -18.81
CA VAL A 44 7.23 -4.30 -18.75
C VAL A 44 8.51 -5.06 -19.01
N ARG A 45 8.92 -5.94 -18.09
CA ARG A 45 10.29 -6.49 -18.05
C ARG A 45 10.32 -8.00 -18.05
N ALA A 46 11.28 -8.57 -18.77
CA ALA A 46 11.64 -9.98 -18.71
C ALA A 46 13.16 -10.11 -18.83
N LEU A 47 13.73 -11.14 -18.19
CA LEU A 47 15.17 -11.43 -18.23
C LEU A 47 16.09 -10.24 -17.82
N GLY A 48 15.57 -9.27 -17.07
CA GLY A 48 16.32 -8.07 -16.67
C GLY A 48 16.26 -6.90 -17.66
N GLU A 49 15.63 -7.10 -18.82
CA GLU A 49 15.47 -6.10 -19.88
C GLU A 49 14.00 -5.66 -20.03
N CYS A 50 13.76 -4.67 -20.88
CA CYS A 50 12.47 -4.02 -21.08
C CYS A 50 11.81 -4.43 -22.40
N LEU A 51 10.48 -4.55 -22.40
CA LEU A 51 9.63 -4.63 -23.58
C LEU A 51 9.72 -3.32 -24.35
N ASP A 52 10.24 -3.38 -25.56
CA ASP A 52 10.66 -2.21 -26.34
C ASP A 52 10.00 -2.20 -27.72
N VAL A 53 9.52 -1.03 -28.14
CA VAL A 53 9.07 -0.79 -29.52
C VAL A 53 10.28 -0.53 -30.40
N THR A 54 10.54 -1.43 -31.36
CA THR A 54 11.76 -1.43 -32.18
C THR A 54 12.04 -0.06 -32.79
N GLY A 55 13.24 0.48 -32.53
CA GLY A 55 13.69 1.74 -33.09
C GLY A 55 12.86 2.95 -32.68
N GLN A 56 12.11 2.86 -31.58
CA GLN A 56 11.14 3.87 -31.13
C GLN A 56 10.06 4.18 -32.18
N GLY A 57 9.78 3.22 -33.08
CA GLY A 57 8.81 3.39 -34.15
C GLY A 57 7.41 3.68 -33.61
N THR A 58 6.64 4.46 -34.35
CA THR A 58 5.30 4.89 -33.92
C THR A 58 4.20 4.43 -34.86
N VAL A 59 4.51 3.69 -35.93
CA VAL A 59 3.54 3.27 -36.96
C VAL A 59 2.98 1.87 -36.67
N ASN A 60 1.78 1.58 -37.20
CA ASN A 60 1.18 0.24 -37.14
C ASN A 60 2.14 -0.80 -37.74
N GLY A 61 2.26 -1.92 -37.06
CA GLY A 61 3.11 -3.02 -37.48
C GLY A 61 4.58 -2.89 -37.06
N THR A 62 4.95 -1.87 -36.29
CA THR A 62 6.28 -1.83 -35.67
C THR A 62 6.41 -2.99 -34.68
N GLY A 63 7.40 -3.86 -34.91
CA GLY A 63 7.62 -5.05 -34.09
C GLY A 63 8.14 -4.73 -32.70
N LEU A 64 7.92 -5.66 -31.77
CA LEU A 64 8.42 -5.58 -30.40
C LEU A 64 9.70 -6.39 -30.22
N GLN A 65 10.54 -5.93 -29.31
CA GLN A 65 11.82 -6.54 -28.98
C GLN A 65 12.09 -6.44 -27.48
N LEU A 66 13.07 -7.21 -27.03
CA LEU A 66 13.71 -7.02 -25.75
C LEU A 66 14.88 -6.05 -25.92
N TRP A 67 15.02 -5.12 -24.99
CA TRP A 67 16.13 -4.17 -24.98
C TRP A 67 16.47 -3.70 -23.56
N ASP A 68 17.74 -3.42 -23.31
CA ASP A 68 18.25 -2.75 -22.12
C ASP A 68 17.34 -1.58 -21.70
N CYS A 69 16.93 -1.56 -20.43
CA CYS A 69 16.08 -0.50 -19.93
C CYS A 69 16.80 0.85 -19.99
N ASN A 70 16.39 1.72 -20.91
CA ASN A 70 17.06 2.97 -21.26
C ASN A 70 16.21 4.23 -20.98
N GLY A 71 14.98 4.04 -20.48
CA GLY A 71 14.09 5.14 -20.10
C GLY A 71 13.41 5.86 -21.26
N SER A 72 13.56 5.37 -22.50
CA SER A 72 12.83 5.91 -23.65
C SER A 72 11.34 5.61 -23.56
N GLY A 73 10.51 6.41 -24.24
CA GLY A 73 9.07 6.17 -24.29
C GLY A 73 8.69 4.92 -25.09
N ALA A 74 9.61 4.32 -25.85
CA ALA A 74 9.41 3.02 -26.50
C ALA A 74 9.31 1.86 -25.51
N GLN A 75 9.76 2.07 -24.26
CA GLN A 75 9.74 1.08 -23.18
C GLN A 75 8.65 1.33 -22.15
N GLN A 76 7.80 2.33 -22.41
CA GLN A 76 6.73 2.74 -21.52
C GLN A 76 5.40 2.15 -21.97
N TRP A 77 4.65 1.60 -21.02
CA TRP A 77 3.43 0.87 -21.24
C TRP A 77 2.40 1.20 -20.15
N VAL A 78 1.15 1.39 -20.56
CA VAL A 78 0.02 1.68 -19.67
C VAL A 78 -0.99 0.57 -19.85
N ALA A 79 -1.23 -0.18 -18.78
CA ALA A 79 -2.29 -1.17 -18.73
C ALA A 79 -3.64 -0.48 -18.53
N GLU A 80 -4.60 -0.75 -19.41
CA GLU A 80 -5.97 -0.27 -19.29
C GLU A 80 -6.87 -1.35 -18.67
N SER A 81 -7.96 -0.92 -18.02
CA SER A 81 -8.85 -1.81 -17.27
C SER A 81 -9.56 -2.87 -18.11
N ASP A 82 -9.60 -2.68 -19.43
CA ASP A 82 -10.21 -3.61 -20.40
C ASP A 82 -9.19 -4.60 -21.01
N GLY A 83 -7.95 -4.60 -20.51
CA GLY A 83 -6.89 -5.54 -20.93
C GLY A 83 -6.00 -5.04 -22.06
N HIS A 84 -6.20 -3.82 -22.55
CA HIS A 84 -5.28 -3.20 -23.50
C HIS A 84 -3.96 -2.80 -22.82
N LEU A 85 -2.84 -2.93 -23.54
CA LEU A 85 -1.54 -2.45 -23.09
C LEU A 85 -1.01 -1.41 -24.07
N LYS A 86 -1.13 -0.14 -23.70
CA LYS A 86 -0.82 1.02 -24.55
C LYS A 86 0.62 1.46 -24.41
N ASN A 87 1.32 1.70 -25.50
CA ASN A 87 2.57 2.46 -25.50
C ASN A 87 2.25 3.97 -25.67
N PRO A 88 2.47 4.84 -24.66
CA PRO A 88 2.06 6.24 -24.72
C PRO A 88 2.77 7.06 -25.80
N GLN A 89 4.03 6.74 -26.13
CA GLN A 89 4.80 7.45 -27.16
C GLN A 89 4.22 7.26 -28.56
N SER A 90 3.87 6.02 -28.91
CA SER A 90 3.28 5.70 -30.22
C SER A 90 1.76 5.94 -30.28
N GLY A 91 1.10 5.96 -29.12
CA GLY A 91 -0.36 5.98 -29.01
C GLY A 91 -1.06 4.66 -29.38
N ARG A 92 -0.27 3.58 -29.60
CA ARG A 92 -0.70 2.27 -30.09
C ARG A 92 -0.60 1.20 -29.00
N TYR A 93 -1.10 0.01 -29.28
CA TYR A 93 -1.31 -1.07 -28.30
C TYR A 93 -0.57 -2.34 -28.69
N LEU A 94 -0.17 -3.13 -27.68
CA LEU A 94 0.37 -4.48 -27.86
C LEU A 94 -0.61 -5.36 -28.65
N ASP A 95 -0.15 -5.94 -29.74
CA ASP A 95 -1.00 -6.61 -30.75
C ASP A 95 -0.33 -7.88 -31.29
N VAL A 96 -1.14 -8.90 -31.58
CA VAL A 96 -0.73 -10.05 -32.40
C VAL A 96 -1.10 -9.78 -33.86
N PRO A 97 -0.15 -9.76 -34.81
CA PRO A 97 -0.41 -9.49 -36.21
C PRO A 97 -1.49 -10.39 -36.81
N GLY A 98 -2.62 -9.78 -37.19
CA GLY A 98 -3.74 -10.49 -37.81
C GLY A 98 -4.37 -11.60 -36.94
N GLY A 99 -4.10 -11.61 -35.64
CA GLY A 99 -4.51 -12.69 -34.75
C GLY A 99 -3.81 -14.03 -35.00
N ASP A 100 -2.62 -14.04 -35.63
CA ASP A 100 -1.86 -15.25 -35.90
C ASP A 100 -1.36 -15.92 -34.61
N THR A 101 -1.96 -17.06 -34.27
CA THR A 101 -1.65 -17.83 -33.05
C THR A 101 -0.49 -18.82 -33.22
N ALA A 102 0.22 -18.81 -34.35
CA ALA A 102 1.41 -19.65 -34.50
C ALA A 102 2.48 -19.32 -33.43
N ASN A 103 3.17 -20.35 -32.93
CA ASN A 103 4.32 -20.13 -32.06
C ASN A 103 5.44 -19.45 -32.84
N GLY A 104 5.98 -18.37 -32.28
CA GLY A 104 7.00 -17.56 -32.94
C GLY A 104 6.46 -16.33 -33.66
N THR A 105 5.15 -16.10 -33.66
CA THR A 105 4.57 -14.86 -34.20
C THR A 105 5.12 -13.67 -33.41
N ARG A 106 5.94 -12.83 -34.06
CA ARG A 106 6.47 -11.61 -33.44
C ARG A 106 5.34 -10.63 -33.14
N LEU A 107 5.27 -10.15 -31.91
CA LEU A 107 4.29 -9.16 -31.49
C LEU A 107 4.61 -7.78 -32.08
N GLN A 108 3.60 -6.95 -32.21
CA GLN A 108 3.72 -5.61 -32.80
C GLN A 108 2.92 -4.58 -31.99
N ILE A 109 3.05 -3.30 -32.37
CA ILE A 109 2.07 -2.27 -32.00
C ILE A 109 1.06 -2.03 -33.11
N TRP A 110 -0.19 -1.79 -32.74
CA TRP A 110 -1.25 -1.45 -33.68
C TRP A 110 -2.28 -0.48 -33.05
N ASP A 111 -3.02 0.22 -33.90
CA ASP A 111 -4.14 1.07 -33.44
C ASP A 111 -5.16 0.26 -32.64
N ARG A 112 -5.83 0.92 -31.69
CA ARG A 112 -6.82 0.26 -30.82
C ARG A 112 -7.93 -0.37 -31.65
N ASN A 113 -8.26 -1.62 -31.35
CA ASN A 113 -9.41 -2.32 -31.88
C ASN A 113 -10.03 -3.20 -30.79
N THR A 114 -11.17 -3.83 -31.07
CA THR A 114 -11.89 -4.67 -30.10
C THR A 114 -11.62 -6.15 -30.29
N ASN A 115 -10.58 -6.52 -31.05
CA ASN A 115 -10.29 -7.91 -31.33
C ASN A 115 -9.58 -8.56 -30.13
N ALA A 116 -9.83 -9.85 -29.93
CA ALA A 116 -9.28 -10.59 -28.79
C ALA A 116 -7.73 -10.62 -28.75
N TRP A 117 -7.07 -10.36 -29.89
CA TRP A 117 -5.60 -10.34 -30.01
C TRP A 117 -4.93 -9.02 -29.61
N GLN A 118 -5.70 -8.06 -29.08
CA GLN A 118 -5.18 -6.88 -28.35
C GLN A 118 -5.50 -6.92 -26.84
N ILE A 119 -6.18 -7.97 -26.38
CA ILE A 119 -6.58 -8.11 -24.98
C ILE A 119 -5.60 -9.02 -24.27
N TRP A 120 -4.99 -8.50 -23.21
CA TRP A 120 -3.95 -9.17 -22.45
C TRP A 120 -4.33 -9.28 -20.98
N HIS A 121 -4.21 -10.48 -20.44
CA HIS A 121 -4.25 -10.70 -19.01
C HIS A 121 -2.81 -10.58 -18.50
N LEU A 122 -2.55 -9.43 -17.89
CA LEU A 122 -1.31 -9.19 -17.18
C LEU A 122 -1.25 -10.08 -15.92
N PRO A 123 -0.06 -10.43 -15.44
CA PRO A 123 0.06 -11.09 -14.15
C PRO A 123 -0.65 -10.22 -13.10
N PRO A 124 -1.50 -10.81 -12.23
CA PRO A 124 -2.22 -10.06 -11.21
C PRO A 124 -1.22 -9.19 -10.43
N GLY A 125 -1.48 -7.88 -10.40
CA GLY A 125 -0.52 -6.86 -10.02
C GLY A 125 0.25 -7.19 -8.74
N GLY A 126 1.50 -7.61 -8.92
CA GLY A 126 2.46 -7.86 -7.84
C GLY A 126 2.12 -9.06 -6.97
N THR A 127 2.17 -10.27 -7.51
CA THR A 127 2.37 -11.47 -6.67
C THR A 127 3.86 -11.68 -6.44
N THR A 128 4.27 -11.36 -5.21
CA THR A 128 5.23 -12.10 -4.38
C THR A 128 6.15 -13.05 -5.15
N PRO A 129 7.46 -12.74 -5.29
CA PRO A 129 8.43 -13.70 -5.80
C PRO A 129 8.33 -15.05 -5.04
N PRO A 130 8.51 -16.21 -5.72
CA PRO A 130 8.40 -17.53 -5.11
C PRO A 130 9.14 -17.64 -3.77
N PRO A 131 8.68 -18.49 -2.81
CA PRO A 131 9.41 -18.77 -1.57
C PRO A 131 10.86 -19.15 -1.92
N GLY A 132 11.83 -18.33 -1.49
CA GLY A 132 13.26 -18.53 -1.78
C GLY A 132 13.89 -17.66 -2.88
N SER A 133 13.15 -16.77 -3.55
CA SER A 133 13.68 -15.93 -4.65
C SER A 133 13.92 -14.46 -4.30
N CYS A 134 13.58 -14.03 -3.08
CA CYS A 134 13.90 -12.68 -2.66
C CYS A 134 15.32 -12.64 -2.08
N THR A 135 16.27 -12.14 -2.88
CA THR A 135 17.57 -11.74 -2.37
C THR A 135 17.39 -10.38 -1.70
N ALA A 136 17.18 -10.39 -0.38
CA ALA A 136 17.06 -9.18 0.41
C ALA A 136 18.28 -8.27 0.17
N SER A 137 18.06 -7.10 -0.45
CA SER A 137 19.13 -6.09 -0.57
C SER A 137 19.33 -5.35 0.76
N LEU A 138 18.34 -5.38 1.65
CA LEU A 138 18.42 -4.88 3.02
C LEU A 138 18.63 -6.01 4.03
N GLY A 139 19.79 -5.97 4.69
CA GLY A 139 20.09 -6.78 5.88
C GLY A 139 19.34 -6.28 7.12
N SER A 140 19.65 -6.83 8.30
CA SER A 140 19.11 -6.32 9.56
C SER A 140 19.73 -4.96 9.92
N GLY A 141 18.90 -4.01 10.34
CA GLY A 141 19.32 -2.65 10.72
C GLY A 141 18.37 -1.57 10.23
N GLN A 142 18.81 -0.31 10.35
CA GLN A 142 18.06 0.85 9.88
C GLN A 142 18.68 1.46 8.63
N TYR A 143 17.85 1.77 7.64
CA TYR A 143 18.28 2.25 6.32
C TYR A 143 17.41 3.41 5.86
N ASN A 144 18.04 4.41 5.25
CA ASN A 144 17.33 5.37 4.41
C ASN A 144 17.18 4.78 3.02
N THR A 145 16.01 4.22 2.75
CA THR A 145 15.72 3.50 1.50
C THR A 145 15.17 4.48 0.46
N PRO A 146 15.78 4.59 -0.73
CA PRO A 146 15.30 5.47 -1.77
C PRO A 146 14.00 4.92 -2.40
N VAL A 147 12.99 5.76 -2.49
CA VAL A 147 11.70 5.47 -3.13
C VAL A 147 11.42 6.52 -4.19
N SER A 148 11.38 6.10 -5.46
CA SER A 148 11.07 6.97 -6.59
C SER A 148 9.56 7.14 -6.74
N PHE A 149 9.07 8.38 -6.73
CA PHE A 149 7.66 8.70 -6.91
C PHE A 149 7.49 10.08 -7.56
N GLY A 150 6.67 10.18 -8.60
CA GLY A 150 6.40 11.46 -9.28
C GLY A 150 7.65 12.16 -9.82
N GLY A 151 8.63 11.40 -10.34
CA GLY A 151 9.90 11.93 -10.85
C GLY A 151 10.89 12.43 -9.78
N LYS A 152 10.62 12.18 -8.50
CA LYS A 152 11.51 12.53 -7.38
C LYS A 152 11.85 11.29 -6.56
N THR A 153 13.02 11.29 -5.92
CA THR A 153 13.44 10.26 -4.97
C THR A 153 13.22 10.75 -3.55
N TYR A 154 12.51 9.97 -2.75
CA TYR A 154 12.27 10.22 -1.33
C TYR A 154 13.02 9.19 -0.49
N GLN A 155 13.64 9.63 0.59
CA GLN A 155 14.29 8.72 1.54
C GLN A 155 13.28 8.28 2.59
N VAL A 156 13.07 6.97 2.70
CA VAL A 156 12.18 6.36 3.70
C VAL A 156 13.02 5.64 4.73
N LEU A 157 12.83 5.97 6.01
CA LEU A 157 13.49 5.25 7.09
C LEU A 157 12.85 3.86 7.21
N VAL A 158 13.66 2.81 7.12
CA VAL A 158 13.22 1.41 7.19
C VAL A 158 14.02 0.71 8.27
N HIS A 159 13.33 0.09 9.22
CA HIS A 159 13.91 -0.81 10.21
C HIS A 159 13.62 -2.25 9.83
N VAL A 160 14.68 -3.04 9.66
CA VAL A 160 14.60 -4.47 9.35
C VAL A 160 15.13 -5.26 10.54
N PRO A 161 14.31 -6.11 11.18
CA PRO A 161 14.76 -6.90 12.31
C PRO A 161 15.68 -8.04 11.85
N THR A 162 16.27 -8.75 12.80
CA THR A 162 17.03 -9.98 12.49
C THR A 162 16.11 -11.03 11.87
N ARG A 163 16.56 -11.70 10.80
CA ARG A 163 15.80 -12.74 10.10
C ARG A 163 16.68 -13.82 9.50
N ALA A 164 16.09 -15.00 9.27
CA ALA A 164 16.70 -16.03 8.46
C ALA A 164 16.85 -15.56 7.00
N ALA A 165 17.90 -16.04 6.32
CA ALA A 165 18.12 -15.74 4.91
C ALA A 165 16.91 -16.18 4.05
N GLY A 166 16.43 -15.28 3.19
CA GLY A 166 15.25 -15.52 2.33
C GLY A 166 13.90 -15.46 3.03
N ALA A 167 13.84 -15.20 4.34
CA ALA A 167 12.58 -15.07 5.06
C ALA A 167 11.81 -13.81 4.65
N ARG A 168 10.54 -14.00 4.27
CA ARG A 168 9.61 -12.89 4.07
C ARG A 168 9.00 -12.45 5.38
N LEU A 169 9.08 -11.14 5.64
CA LEU A 169 8.58 -10.56 6.88
C LEU A 169 7.35 -9.69 6.60
N PRO A 170 6.42 -9.59 7.56
CA PRO A 170 5.39 -8.56 7.54
C PRO A 170 5.97 -7.15 7.50
N LEU A 171 5.18 -6.20 7.02
CA LEU A 171 5.52 -4.78 7.01
C LEU A 171 4.48 -4.00 7.82
N VAL A 172 4.93 -3.11 8.69
CA VAL A 172 4.11 -2.07 9.32
C VAL A 172 4.59 -0.71 8.82
N LEU A 173 3.71 0.04 8.17
CA LEU A 173 3.93 1.47 7.95
C LEU A 173 3.68 2.20 9.28
N ASP A 174 4.63 3.01 9.74
CA ASP A 174 4.53 3.80 10.97
C ASP A 174 4.51 5.30 10.63
N LEU A 175 3.31 5.88 10.60
CA LEU A 175 3.06 7.20 10.04
C LEU A 175 3.03 8.29 11.09
N HIS A 176 3.89 9.30 10.90
CA HIS A 176 4.09 10.37 11.89
C HIS A 176 2.89 11.32 12.05
N GLY A 177 2.74 11.86 13.27
CA GLY A 177 1.84 12.98 13.55
C GLY A 177 2.26 14.29 12.89
N SER A 178 1.38 15.30 12.91
CA SER A 178 1.70 16.60 12.33
C SER A 178 2.94 17.23 12.97
N GLN A 179 3.72 17.98 12.17
CA GLN A 179 4.95 18.67 12.59
C GLN A 179 6.12 17.74 12.96
N SER A 180 6.05 16.48 12.54
CA SER A 180 7.07 15.46 12.79
C SER A 180 7.68 14.93 11.49
N THR A 181 8.52 13.90 11.60
CA THR A 181 9.17 13.17 10.51
C THR A 181 9.04 11.67 10.76
N GLY A 182 9.38 10.85 9.76
CA GLY A 182 9.46 9.39 9.94
C GLY A 182 10.40 8.97 11.08
N ALA A 183 11.59 9.58 11.18
CA ALA A 183 12.51 9.31 12.28
C ALA A 183 11.94 9.73 13.64
N GLY A 184 11.24 10.88 13.70
CA GLY A 184 10.55 11.32 14.89
C GLY A 184 9.46 10.35 15.34
N GLN A 185 8.69 9.81 14.39
CA GLN A 185 7.66 8.82 14.68
C GLN A 185 8.22 7.50 15.16
N LEU A 186 9.22 6.93 14.48
CA LEU A 186 9.80 5.66 14.88
C LEU A 186 10.38 5.72 16.31
N SER A 187 10.92 6.88 16.69
CA SER A 187 11.40 7.14 18.04
C SER A 187 10.25 7.33 19.04
N TYR A 188 9.14 7.95 18.62
CA TYR A 188 7.97 8.23 19.45
C TYR A 188 7.12 6.99 19.73
N SER A 189 6.92 6.12 18.73
CA SER A 189 6.15 4.88 18.87
C SER A 189 6.93 3.78 19.59
N ASP A 190 8.26 3.77 19.44
CA ASP A 190 9.16 2.65 19.82
C ASP A 190 8.92 1.35 19.03
N MET A 191 8.29 1.47 17.85
CA MET A 191 7.90 0.33 17.01
C MET A 191 9.09 -0.53 16.55
N ALA A 192 10.30 0.03 16.48
CA ALA A 192 11.51 -0.71 16.15
C ALA A 192 11.83 -1.82 17.17
N ALA A 193 11.66 -1.56 18.47
CA ALA A 193 11.89 -2.54 19.52
C ALA A 193 10.84 -3.67 19.46
N THR A 194 9.58 -3.31 19.20
CA THR A 194 8.51 -4.28 18.98
C THR A 194 8.78 -5.14 17.74
N ALA A 195 9.26 -4.53 16.66
CA ALA A 195 9.66 -5.20 15.42
C ALA A 195 10.79 -6.21 15.61
N ASP A 196 11.81 -5.87 16.38
CA ASP A 196 12.93 -6.77 16.70
C ASP A 196 12.47 -7.99 17.50
N THR A 197 11.53 -7.80 18.43
CA THR A 197 10.99 -8.88 19.26
C THR A 197 10.10 -9.83 18.45
N ASN A 198 9.38 -9.31 17.46
CA ASN A 198 8.28 -10.01 16.81
C ASN A 198 8.52 -10.39 15.34
N GLY A 199 9.59 -9.89 14.72
CA GLY A 199 9.98 -10.25 13.36
C GLY A 199 9.11 -9.60 12.27
N PHE A 200 8.97 -8.28 12.28
CA PHE A 200 8.35 -7.51 11.19
C PHE A 200 9.18 -6.29 10.81
N ILE A 201 9.09 -5.85 9.56
CA ILE A 201 9.74 -4.65 9.05
C ILE A 201 8.90 -3.43 9.43
N VAL A 202 9.55 -2.33 9.83
CA VAL A 202 8.89 -1.03 9.99
C VAL A 202 9.36 -0.09 8.90
N ALA A 203 8.43 0.58 8.23
CA ALA A 203 8.76 1.71 7.37
C ALA A 203 8.14 2.98 7.96
N ALA A 204 8.99 3.96 8.26
CA ALA A 204 8.61 5.27 8.78
C ALA A 204 8.86 6.35 7.71
N PRO A 205 7.96 6.51 6.73
CA PRO A 205 8.06 7.55 5.71
C PRO A 205 7.77 8.94 6.29
N THR A 206 8.28 9.98 5.61
CA THR A 206 8.02 11.39 5.96
C THR A 206 7.03 12.00 4.96
N GLY A 207 6.03 12.71 5.47
CA GLY A 207 5.12 13.56 4.71
C GLY A 207 5.87 14.66 3.97
N VAL A 208 5.22 15.33 3.02
CA VAL A 208 5.93 16.29 2.14
C VAL A 208 5.61 17.75 2.44
N VAL A 209 4.52 18.03 3.16
CA VAL A 209 4.01 19.39 3.32
C VAL A 209 4.65 20.00 4.57
N PRO A 210 5.50 21.04 4.45
CA PRO A 210 6.19 21.60 5.61
C PRO A 210 5.22 22.18 6.64
N SER A 211 5.46 21.92 7.92
CA SER A 211 4.64 22.42 9.03
C SER A 211 5.43 22.37 10.33
N GLY A 212 5.55 23.50 11.02
CA GLY A 212 6.31 23.59 12.27
C GLY A 212 7.73 23.06 12.12
N SER A 213 8.13 22.16 13.03
CA SER A 213 9.43 21.49 13.05
C SER A 213 9.60 20.35 12.02
N GLY A 214 8.56 20.03 11.25
CA GLY A 214 8.58 18.88 10.35
C GLY A 214 7.55 19.01 9.25
N TYR A 215 6.72 17.97 9.10
CA TYR A 215 5.80 17.85 7.98
C TYR A 215 4.41 17.42 8.42
N ILE A 216 3.44 17.61 7.53
CA ILE A 216 2.14 16.95 7.55
C ILE A 216 1.97 16.10 6.29
N TRP A 217 1.03 15.16 6.39
CA TRP A 217 0.58 14.35 5.27
C TRP A 217 -0.44 15.13 4.43
N ASN A 218 -0.42 14.90 3.13
CA ASN A 218 -1.53 15.19 2.24
C ASN A 218 -2.65 14.15 2.46
N VAL A 219 -3.40 14.31 3.56
CA VAL A 219 -4.54 13.44 3.84
C VAL A 219 -5.70 13.86 2.93
N PRO A 220 -6.29 12.92 2.15
CA PRO A 220 -7.43 13.22 1.29
C PRO A 220 -8.56 13.94 2.06
N TYR A 221 -9.10 14.99 1.44
CA TYR A 221 -10.18 15.84 1.98
C TYR A 221 -9.84 16.64 3.26
N VAL A 222 -8.57 16.69 3.66
CA VAL A 222 -8.11 17.50 4.80
C VAL A 222 -7.11 18.54 4.32
N THR A 223 -6.07 18.08 3.63
CA THR A 223 -5.01 18.95 3.13
C THR A 223 -5.39 19.49 1.75
N PRO A 224 -5.14 20.78 1.44
CA PRO A 224 -5.42 21.34 0.12
C PRO A 224 -4.71 20.59 -1.02
N SER A 225 -5.35 20.55 -2.18
CA SER A 225 -4.83 19.93 -3.41
C SER A 225 -3.55 20.60 -3.92
N GLY A 226 -2.73 19.88 -4.68
CA GLY A 226 -1.50 20.39 -5.31
C GLY A 226 -0.20 20.00 -4.61
N THR A 227 -0.28 19.15 -3.60
CA THR A 227 0.88 18.52 -2.91
C THR A 227 1.06 17.08 -3.40
N ARG A 228 2.13 16.38 -2.96
CA ARG A 228 2.38 14.97 -3.33
C ARG A 228 1.14 14.13 -3.00
N ASP A 229 0.74 13.24 -3.90
CA ASP A 229 -0.21 12.18 -3.56
C ASP A 229 0.44 11.22 -2.56
N ASP A 230 0.17 11.43 -1.27
CA ASP A 230 0.75 10.61 -0.20
C ASP A 230 0.13 9.20 -0.15
N VAL A 231 -1.08 8.99 -0.67
CA VAL A 231 -1.68 7.64 -0.79
C VAL A 231 -0.91 6.85 -1.85
N GLY A 232 -0.73 7.44 -3.04
CA GLY A 232 0.07 6.86 -4.11
C GLY A 232 1.53 6.66 -3.71
N PHE A 233 2.12 7.60 -2.99
CA PHE A 233 3.49 7.47 -2.47
C PHE A 233 3.62 6.29 -1.51
N LEU A 234 2.71 6.14 -0.54
CA LEU A 234 2.75 5.05 0.43
C LEU A 234 2.50 3.67 -0.23
N ARG A 235 1.67 3.61 -1.27
CA ARG A 235 1.59 2.42 -2.14
C ARG A 235 2.95 2.10 -2.77
N GLN A 236 3.67 3.11 -3.28
CA GLN A 236 5.00 2.92 -3.85
C GLN A 236 6.06 2.51 -2.81
N VAL A 237 5.95 2.98 -1.56
CA VAL A 237 6.78 2.49 -0.44
C VAL A 237 6.56 0.99 -0.23
N ILE A 238 5.29 0.55 -0.14
CA ILE A 238 4.96 -0.89 0.03
C ILE A 238 5.55 -1.72 -1.11
N ASN A 239 5.36 -1.29 -2.37
CA ASN A 239 5.89 -1.99 -3.53
C ASN A 239 7.42 -2.11 -3.48
N THR A 240 8.10 -0.98 -3.22
CA THR A 240 9.57 -0.93 -3.15
C THR A 240 10.12 -1.86 -2.07
N LEU A 241 9.47 -1.94 -0.91
CA LEU A 241 9.91 -2.82 0.19
C LEU A 241 9.51 -4.28 0.00
N THR A 242 8.43 -4.55 -0.74
CA THR A 242 8.09 -5.92 -1.17
C THR A 242 9.20 -6.55 -2.00
N GLU A 243 9.86 -5.75 -2.83
CA GLU A 243 10.98 -6.17 -3.66
C GLU A 243 12.31 -6.14 -2.89
N SER A 244 12.69 -4.98 -2.34
CA SER A 244 14.03 -4.77 -1.74
C SER A 244 14.20 -5.41 -0.37
N ALA A 245 13.13 -5.46 0.42
CA ALA A 245 13.17 -5.93 1.80
C ALA A 245 12.48 -7.28 1.99
N CYS A 246 12.06 -7.97 0.92
CA CYS A 246 11.33 -9.24 0.99
C CYS A 246 10.08 -9.16 1.87
N VAL A 247 9.31 -8.08 1.76
CA VAL A 247 8.03 -8.01 2.48
C VAL A 247 7.09 -9.13 2.00
N ASP A 248 6.37 -9.71 2.94
CA ASP A 248 5.24 -10.56 2.67
C ASP A 248 4.03 -9.68 2.30
N SER A 249 3.65 -9.70 1.02
CA SER A 249 2.56 -8.89 0.49
C SER A 249 1.20 -9.22 1.11
N ALA A 250 1.04 -10.39 1.72
CA ALA A 250 -0.17 -10.75 2.45
C ALA A 250 -0.24 -10.13 3.87
N ARG A 251 0.89 -9.64 4.39
CA ARG A 251 1.05 -9.16 5.76
C ARG A 251 1.63 -7.75 5.80
N VAL A 252 0.94 -6.83 5.11
CA VAL A 252 1.25 -5.40 5.11
C VAL A 252 0.20 -4.67 5.91
N TYR A 253 0.62 -3.87 6.88
CA TYR A 253 -0.24 -3.16 7.83
C TYR A 253 0.14 -1.68 7.88
N ALA A 254 -0.76 -0.85 8.38
CA ALA A 254 -0.47 0.57 8.61
C ALA A 254 -0.89 0.99 10.01
N ALA A 255 -0.01 1.71 10.70
CA ALA A 255 -0.26 2.36 11.97
C ALA A 255 0.18 3.83 11.86
N GLY A 256 -0.40 4.69 12.69
CA GLY A 256 0.01 6.08 12.66
C GLY A 256 -0.64 6.94 13.72
N TYR A 257 0.06 8.01 14.08
CA TYR A 257 -0.30 8.92 15.16
C TYR A 257 -0.94 10.19 14.62
N SER A 258 -2.06 10.65 15.19
CA SER A 258 -2.66 11.96 14.89
C SER A 258 -2.90 12.20 13.40
N GLY A 259 -2.14 13.11 12.75
CA GLY A 259 -2.13 13.29 11.30
C GLY A 259 -1.81 12.01 10.51
N GLY A 260 -0.86 11.21 11.00
CA GLY A 260 -0.55 9.88 10.49
C GLY A 260 -1.64 8.84 10.80
N GLY A 261 -2.41 9.01 11.88
CA GLY A 261 -3.60 8.20 12.16
C GLY A 261 -4.74 8.47 11.17
N ARG A 262 -4.93 9.74 10.81
CA ARG A 262 -5.85 10.13 9.72
C ARG A 262 -5.38 9.57 8.37
N MET A 263 -4.07 9.63 8.11
CA MET A 263 -3.49 9.04 6.90
C MET A 263 -3.67 7.52 6.89
N THR A 264 -3.45 6.83 8.02
CA THR A 264 -3.68 5.39 8.21
C THR A 264 -5.12 5.01 7.89
N SER A 265 -6.08 5.81 8.35
CA SER A 265 -7.49 5.64 8.01
C SER A 265 -7.75 5.80 6.50
N ALA A 266 -7.13 6.80 5.86
CA ALA A 266 -7.23 6.99 4.41
C ALA A 266 -6.62 5.81 3.62
N LEU A 267 -5.53 5.21 4.09
CA LEU A 267 -4.97 3.99 3.49
C LEU A 267 -5.94 2.82 3.60
N GLY A 268 -6.64 2.66 4.73
CA GLY A 268 -7.70 1.65 4.85
C GLY A 268 -8.79 1.84 3.79
N CYS A 269 -9.22 3.09 3.56
CA CYS A 269 -10.25 3.39 2.56
C CYS A 269 -9.79 3.17 1.11
N MET A 270 -8.53 3.45 0.78
CA MET A 270 -8.06 3.56 -0.62
C MET A 270 -7.08 2.46 -1.06
N LEU A 271 -6.44 1.78 -0.11
CA LEU A 271 -5.44 0.74 -0.34
C LEU A 271 -5.83 -0.60 0.30
N ALA A 272 -7.13 -0.91 0.40
CA ALA A 272 -7.60 -2.19 0.96
C ALA A 272 -7.06 -3.42 0.19
N ASP A 273 -6.61 -3.26 -1.06
CA ASP A 273 -5.91 -4.27 -1.86
C ASP A 273 -4.44 -4.48 -1.47
N LYS A 274 -3.84 -3.56 -0.70
CA LYS A 274 -2.43 -3.61 -0.26
C LYS A 274 -2.25 -3.65 1.24
N VAL A 275 -3.18 -3.15 2.03
CA VAL A 275 -3.06 -3.04 3.49
C VAL A 275 -4.05 -3.99 4.16
N ALA A 276 -3.54 -5.08 4.74
CA ALA A 276 -4.28 -6.16 5.38
C ALA A 276 -5.19 -5.65 6.51
N ALA A 277 -4.65 -4.83 7.42
CA ALA A 277 -5.35 -4.20 8.54
C ALA A 277 -4.70 -2.86 8.94
N ILE A 278 -5.44 -2.02 9.67
CA ILE A 278 -4.98 -0.67 10.08
C ILE A 278 -5.06 -0.43 11.59
N ALA A 279 -4.17 0.43 12.10
CA ALA A 279 -4.11 0.82 13.51
C ALA A 279 -3.93 2.34 13.73
N PRO A 280 -4.99 3.14 13.56
CA PRO A 280 -4.92 4.58 13.82
C PRO A 280 -4.87 4.89 15.33
N VAL A 281 -3.88 5.67 15.75
CA VAL A 281 -3.71 6.18 17.13
C VAL A 281 -4.02 7.65 17.17
N ALA A 282 -4.92 8.04 18.07
CA ALA A 282 -5.37 9.41 18.24
C ALA A 282 -5.82 10.05 16.91
N GLY A 283 -6.41 9.27 16.00
CA GLY A 283 -6.58 9.71 14.60
C GLY A 283 -7.52 8.87 13.73
N ILE A 284 -8.35 7.99 14.32
CA ILE A 284 -9.30 7.16 13.55
C ILE A 284 -10.33 8.01 12.80
N ARG A 285 -10.53 7.68 11.52
CA ARG A 285 -11.57 8.24 10.65
C ARG A 285 -12.14 7.17 9.73
N ALA A 286 -13.36 7.36 9.24
CA ALA A 286 -13.98 6.53 8.20
C ALA A 286 -14.61 7.47 7.15
N GLY A 287 -13.78 8.06 6.29
CA GLY A 287 -14.20 9.15 5.39
C GLY A 287 -14.09 10.55 6.01
N ARG A 288 -14.52 11.58 5.27
CA ARG A 288 -14.59 12.97 5.76
C ARG A 288 -15.85 13.27 6.55
N PRO A 289 -15.87 14.31 7.40
CA PRO A 289 -17.12 14.83 7.94
C PRO A 289 -18.10 15.17 6.81
N ASP A 290 -19.36 14.79 6.96
CA ASP A 290 -20.38 15.05 5.95
C ASP A 290 -20.68 16.55 5.84
N PRO A 291 -20.54 17.18 4.66
CA PRO A 291 -20.76 18.62 4.51
C PRO A 291 -22.16 19.12 4.94
N SER A 292 -23.16 18.24 4.96
CA SER A 292 -24.52 18.53 5.41
C SER A 292 -24.74 18.30 6.90
N ASP A 293 -23.93 17.44 7.53
CA ASP A 293 -23.99 17.12 8.95
C ASP A 293 -22.60 16.64 9.43
N HIS A 294 -21.78 17.55 9.93
CA HIS A 294 -20.42 17.22 10.33
C HIS A 294 -20.32 16.21 11.50
N SER A 295 -21.43 15.89 12.18
CA SER A 295 -21.47 14.88 13.24
C SER A 295 -21.42 13.45 12.72
N ARG A 296 -21.58 13.24 11.41
CA ARG A 296 -21.48 11.94 10.75
C ARG A 296 -20.39 11.92 9.66
N PRO A 297 -19.87 10.73 9.30
CA PRO A 297 -18.98 10.59 8.16
C PRO A 297 -19.74 10.52 6.83
N ASP A 298 -19.15 11.12 5.79
CA ASP A 298 -19.49 10.92 4.38
C ASP A 298 -18.81 9.65 3.86
N LEU A 299 -19.52 8.52 3.96
CA LEU A 299 -18.99 7.21 3.55
C LEU A 299 -18.71 7.10 2.05
N SER A 300 -19.24 7.99 1.21
CA SER A 300 -18.90 8.01 -0.22
C SER A 300 -17.42 8.34 -0.47
N THR A 301 -16.74 8.91 0.53
CA THR A 301 -15.31 9.21 0.52
C THR A 301 -14.43 8.10 1.11
N CYS A 302 -15.02 6.97 1.51
CA CYS A 302 -14.31 5.81 2.01
C CYS A 302 -14.92 4.52 1.46
N THR A 303 -14.34 4.01 0.37
CA THR A 303 -14.87 2.89 -0.40
C THR A 303 -13.84 1.76 -0.55
N PRO A 304 -13.46 1.09 0.56
CA PRO A 304 -12.47 0.01 0.50
C PRO A 304 -12.98 -1.14 -0.37
N SER A 305 -12.07 -1.77 -1.11
CA SER A 305 -12.39 -2.88 -2.03
C SER A 305 -12.79 -4.18 -1.33
N ARG A 306 -12.54 -4.29 -0.02
CA ARG A 306 -12.92 -5.40 0.86
C ARG A 306 -13.10 -4.89 2.30
N ALA A 307 -13.52 -5.76 3.22
CA ALA A 307 -13.50 -5.41 4.64
C ALA A 307 -12.04 -5.24 5.15
N VAL A 308 -11.80 -4.25 6.00
CA VAL A 308 -10.48 -3.87 6.51
C VAL A 308 -10.49 -3.88 8.04
N PRO A 309 -9.91 -4.91 8.69
CA PRO A 309 -9.80 -4.96 10.15
C PRO A 309 -9.13 -3.70 10.74
N VAL A 310 -9.69 -3.18 11.82
CA VAL A 310 -9.24 -1.93 12.46
C VAL A 310 -9.02 -2.13 13.95
N ILE A 311 -7.87 -1.66 14.47
CA ILE A 311 -7.60 -1.52 15.91
C ILE A 311 -7.19 -0.09 16.24
N ALA A 312 -8.03 0.66 16.94
CA ALA A 312 -7.77 2.06 17.25
C ALA A 312 -7.48 2.31 18.74
N PHE A 313 -6.76 3.40 19.03
CA PHE A 313 -6.41 3.82 20.38
C PHE A 313 -6.66 5.32 20.52
N HIS A 314 -7.38 5.74 21.58
CA HIS A 314 -7.70 7.16 21.77
C HIS A 314 -7.89 7.53 23.24
N GLY A 315 -7.35 8.69 23.64
CA GLY A 315 -7.54 9.26 24.97
C GLY A 315 -8.81 10.08 25.09
N GLN A 316 -9.56 9.95 26.19
CA GLN A 316 -10.78 10.76 26.41
C GLN A 316 -10.49 12.21 26.78
N GLN A 317 -9.27 12.52 27.22
CA GLN A 317 -8.81 13.88 27.54
C GLN A 317 -7.96 14.48 26.42
N ASP A 318 -8.04 13.91 25.21
CA ASP A 318 -7.42 14.45 24.01
C ASP A 318 -8.06 15.81 23.66
N ASN A 319 -7.31 16.90 23.81
CA ASN A 319 -7.75 18.26 23.46
C ASN A 319 -7.39 18.67 22.03
N THR A 320 -6.65 17.83 21.30
CA THR A 320 -6.20 18.11 19.92
C THR A 320 -7.17 17.49 18.91
N ASN A 321 -7.48 16.21 19.11
CA ASN A 321 -8.47 15.44 18.37
C ASN A 321 -9.52 14.94 19.38
N PRO A 322 -10.49 15.79 19.81
CA PRO A 322 -11.42 15.45 20.88
C PRO A 322 -12.14 14.13 20.66
N PHE A 323 -12.16 13.28 21.69
CA PHE A 323 -12.80 11.96 21.65
C PHE A 323 -14.28 12.04 21.26
N ASN A 324 -14.98 13.05 21.78
CA ASN A 324 -16.40 13.28 21.53
C ASN A 324 -16.68 14.04 20.23
N GLY A 325 -15.66 14.36 19.42
CA GLY A 325 -15.80 15.19 18.23
C GLY A 325 -15.85 16.69 18.56
N GLY A 326 -16.24 17.50 17.58
CA GLY A 326 -16.30 18.97 17.69
C GLY A 326 -14.96 19.69 17.58
N GLY A 327 -13.93 19.02 17.03
CA GLY A 327 -12.62 19.60 16.75
C GLY A 327 -12.59 20.37 15.43
N ASP A 328 -11.50 20.27 14.67
CA ASP A 328 -11.35 20.97 13.39
C ASP A 328 -12.46 20.60 12.38
N ALA A 329 -13.10 21.59 11.76
CA ALA A 329 -14.24 21.40 10.84
C ALA A 329 -13.92 20.55 9.60
N THR A 330 -12.66 20.56 9.14
CA THR A 330 -12.21 19.84 7.95
C THR A 330 -11.58 18.49 8.29
N ALA A 331 -10.97 18.38 9.48
CA ALA A 331 -10.17 17.23 9.86
C ALA A 331 -10.82 16.32 10.91
N TRP A 332 -11.66 16.84 11.81
CA TRP A 332 -12.06 16.16 13.05
C TRP A 332 -13.35 16.69 13.69
N GLN A 333 -14.52 16.29 13.16
CA GLN A 333 -15.83 16.74 13.66
C GLN A 333 -16.67 15.66 14.33
N TYR A 334 -16.84 14.50 13.70
CA TYR A 334 -17.54 13.38 14.33
C TYR A 334 -16.68 12.73 15.43
N SER A 335 -17.33 12.05 16.36
CA SER A 335 -16.66 11.43 17.51
C SER A 335 -15.90 10.15 17.14
N VAL A 336 -14.96 9.76 17.99
CA VAL A 336 -14.19 8.52 17.86
C VAL A 336 -15.10 7.27 17.83
N PRO A 337 -16.12 7.13 18.72
CA PRO A 337 -17.08 6.04 18.62
C PRO A 337 -17.88 6.02 17.30
N VAL A 338 -18.22 7.21 16.75
CA VAL A 338 -18.90 7.30 15.44
C VAL A 338 -17.98 6.81 14.32
N ALA A 339 -16.68 7.15 14.37
CA ALA A 339 -15.69 6.63 13.43
C ALA A 339 -15.57 5.10 13.50
N GLN A 340 -15.54 4.53 14.71
CA GLN A 340 -15.52 3.09 14.92
C GLN A 340 -16.77 2.41 14.33
N GLN A 341 -17.95 2.96 14.61
CA GLN A 341 -19.21 2.41 14.10
C GLN A 341 -19.29 2.48 12.56
N ALA A 342 -18.72 3.52 11.96
CA ALA A 342 -18.65 3.66 10.52
C ALA A 342 -17.76 2.58 9.88
N TRP A 343 -16.60 2.27 10.46
CA TRP A 343 -15.80 1.11 10.03
C TRP A 343 -16.56 -0.20 10.18
N ALA A 344 -17.26 -0.41 11.30
CA ALA A 344 -18.07 -1.60 11.48
C ALA A 344 -19.17 -1.74 10.41
N SER A 345 -19.74 -0.61 9.97
CA SER A 345 -20.73 -0.57 8.89
C SER A 345 -20.10 -0.86 7.52
N LEU A 346 -18.94 -0.27 7.22
CA LEU A 346 -18.17 -0.53 5.99
C LEU A 346 -17.77 -2.01 5.88
N ASP A 347 -17.35 -2.62 6.98
CA ASP A 347 -16.95 -4.03 7.03
C ASP A 347 -18.14 -4.99 7.10
N GLY A 348 -19.36 -4.49 7.31
CA GLY A 348 -20.57 -5.30 7.39
C GLY A 348 -20.67 -6.13 8.67
N CYS A 349 -20.16 -5.60 9.78
CA CYS A 349 -20.24 -6.25 11.09
C CYS A 349 -21.70 -6.38 11.55
N THR A 350 -22.03 -7.54 12.14
CA THR A 350 -23.40 -7.88 12.54
C THR A 350 -23.63 -7.82 14.05
N THR A 351 -22.55 -7.78 14.85
CA THR A 351 -22.62 -7.77 16.32
C THR A 351 -21.69 -6.71 16.91
N GLY A 352 -22.17 -5.96 17.90
CA GLY A 352 -21.36 -5.02 18.68
C GLY A 352 -21.97 -3.61 18.85
N PRO A 353 -21.27 -2.71 19.57
CA PRO A 353 -19.99 -2.95 20.20
C PRO A 353 -20.15 -3.69 21.54
N ALA A 354 -19.37 -4.74 21.77
CA ALA A 354 -19.19 -5.32 23.10
C ALA A 354 -18.07 -4.59 23.84
N THR A 355 -18.31 -4.19 25.10
CA THR A 355 -17.34 -3.45 25.92
C THR A 355 -16.74 -4.33 27.00
N SER A 356 -15.43 -4.22 27.20
CA SER A 356 -14.69 -4.89 28.27
C SER A 356 -13.70 -3.93 28.93
N GLN A 357 -13.52 -4.07 30.24
CA GLN A 357 -12.48 -3.34 30.97
C GLN A 357 -11.15 -4.08 30.80
N VAL A 358 -10.10 -3.36 30.38
CA VAL A 358 -8.76 -3.92 30.17
C VAL A 358 -7.88 -3.66 31.40
N SER A 359 -7.96 -2.46 31.97
CA SER A 359 -7.21 -2.04 33.15
C SER A 359 -7.98 -0.95 33.92
N THR A 360 -7.38 -0.20 34.82
CA THR A 360 -8.08 0.84 35.59
C THR A 360 -8.64 1.93 34.68
N HIS A 361 -7.85 2.43 33.73
CA HIS A 361 -8.24 3.53 32.85
C HIS A 361 -8.50 3.11 31.41
N VAL A 362 -8.26 1.84 31.06
CA VAL A 362 -8.39 1.36 29.68
C VAL A 362 -9.61 0.45 29.55
N SER A 363 -10.46 0.77 28.59
CA SER A 363 -11.57 -0.08 28.13
C SER A 363 -11.41 -0.40 26.64
N ARG A 364 -11.96 -1.53 26.21
CA ARG A 364 -11.97 -1.97 24.81
C ARG A 364 -13.40 -2.21 24.35
N THR A 365 -13.77 -1.61 23.23
CA THR A 365 -15.03 -1.90 22.51
C THR A 365 -14.73 -2.65 21.22
N VAL A 366 -15.59 -3.61 20.84
CA VAL A 366 -15.36 -4.51 19.69
C VAL A 366 -16.64 -4.76 18.90
N TYR A 367 -16.55 -4.63 17.57
CA TYR A 367 -17.53 -5.16 16.62
C TYR A 367 -16.99 -6.42 15.92
N VAL A 368 -17.81 -7.46 15.81
CA VAL A 368 -17.46 -8.75 15.22
C VAL A 368 -18.52 -9.22 14.22
N GLY A 369 -18.26 -10.37 13.57
CA GLY A 369 -19.15 -10.95 12.57
C GLY A 369 -19.20 -10.10 11.30
N CYS A 370 -18.06 -9.54 10.93
CA CYS A 370 -17.87 -8.71 9.73
C CYS A 370 -17.49 -9.59 8.53
N ARG A 371 -17.56 -9.01 7.32
CA ARG A 371 -17.13 -9.69 6.09
C ARG A 371 -15.64 -10.02 6.16
N ASP A 372 -15.24 -11.07 5.45
CA ASP A 372 -13.85 -11.52 5.32
C ASP A 372 -13.13 -11.81 6.66
N GLY A 373 -13.89 -12.05 7.74
CA GLY A 373 -13.35 -12.27 9.08
C GLY A 373 -12.79 -11.01 9.74
N ALA A 374 -13.18 -9.82 9.26
CA ALA A 374 -12.74 -8.57 9.85
C ALA A 374 -13.31 -8.34 11.26
N GLU A 375 -12.65 -7.46 12.01
CA GLU A 375 -13.01 -7.02 13.35
C GLU A 375 -12.65 -5.53 13.51
N VAL A 376 -13.46 -4.79 14.27
CA VAL A 376 -13.22 -3.37 14.56
C VAL A 376 -13.13 -3.14 16.08
N GLN A 377 -11.91 -2.87 16.56
CA GLN A 377 -11.60 -2.62 17.96
C GLN A 377 -11.28 -1.15 18.23
N LEU A 378 -11.67 -0.65 19.40
CA LEU A 378 -11.24 0.64 19.93
C LEU A 378 -10.84 0.48 21.40
N TYR A 379 -9.60 0.87 21.73
CA TYR A 379 -9.11 1.05 23.08
C TYR A 379 -9.29 2.51 23.48
N THR A 380 -10.09 2.74 24.52
CA THR A 380 -10.37 4.06 25.08
C THR A 380 -9.65 4.20 26.41
N VAL A 381 -8.87 5.28 26.55
CA VAL A 381 -8.09 5.59 27.75
C VAL A 381 -8.72 6.78 28.46
N SER A 382 -9.39 6.55 29.60
CA SER A 382 -10.26 7.56 30.23
C SER A 382 -9.52 8.80 30.76
N ASN A 383 -8.27 8.63 31.18
CA ASN A 383 -7.39 9.72 31.60
C ASN A 383 -6.32 10.10 30.56
N GLY A 384 -6.33 9.45 29.38
CA GLY A 384 -5.33 9.62 28.34
C GLY A 384 -5.52 10.90 27.54
N GLY A 385 -4.40 11.54 27.16
CA GLY A 385 -4.37 12.72 26.30
C GLY A 385 -4.24 12.38 24.81
N HIS A 386 -3.70 13.33 24.04
CA HIS A 386 -3.33 13.16 22.64
C HIS A 386 -1.95 12.48 22.56
N THR A 387 -1.90 11.18 22.83
CA THR A 387 -0.64 10.45 23.02
C THR A 387 -0.68 9.07 22.40
N TRP A 388 0.50 8.47 22.21
CA TRP A 388 0.66 7.07 21.84
C TRP A 388 0.80 6.21 23.11
N PRO A 389 -0.10 5.23 23.36
CA PRO A 389 -0.02 4.39 24.56
C PRO A 389 1.34 3.67 24.65
N ASP A 390 1.96 3.77 25.81
CA ASP A 390 3.30 3.25 26.14
C ASP A 390 4.46 3.89 25.37
N SER A 391 4.26 5.07 24.78
CA SER A 391 5.37 5.83 24.20
C SER A 391 6.43 6.13 25.28
N PRO A 392 7.73 5.95 24.96
CA PRO A 392 8.82 6.31 25.87
C PRO A 392 9.03 7.83 25.97
N GLN A 393 8.29 8.62 25.18
CA GLN A 393 8.43 10.06 25.08
C GLN A 393 7.15 10.77 25.51
N ASP A 394 7.32 11.76 26.39
CA ASP A 394 6.26 12.72 26.66
C ASP A 394 6.28 13.82 25.61
N ASN A 395 5.17 13.97 24.87
CA ASN A 395 5.01 14.99 23.84
C ASN A 395 4.31 16.26 24.36
N GLY A 396 3.97 16.31 25.66
CA GLY A 396 3.30 17.42 26.32
C GLY A 396 1.80 17.55 26.03
N ASN A 397 1.18 16.63 25.30
CA ASN A 397 -0.22 16.72 24.89
C ASN A 397 -1.20 15.93 25.79
N GLY A 398 -0.85 15.81 27.07
CA GLY A 398 -1.64 15.13 28.10
C GLY A 398 -1.07 13.78 28.51
N THR A 399 -1.80 13.05 29.34
CA THR A 399 -1.31 11.80 29.96
C THR A 399 -1.00 10.73 28.91
N VAL A 400 0.21 10.17 28.96
CA VAL A 400 0.57 8.92 28.29
C VAL A 400 0.18 7.77 29.22
N THR A 401 -0.64 6.83 28.75
CA THR A 401 -0.91 5.61 29.55
C THR A 401 0.19 4.58 29.34
N HIS A 402 0.60 3.92 30.42
CA HIS A 402 1.52 2.77 30.41
C HIS A 402 0.81 1.49 30.88
N GLU A 403 -0.53 1.49 30.95
CA GLU A 403 -1.31 0.31 31.35
C GLU A 403 -1.44 -0.71 30.21
N ILE A 404 -1.24 -0.27 28.97
CA ILE A 404 -1.23 -1.10 27.76
C ILE A 404 -0.10 -0.64 26.83
N SER A 405 0.45 -1.57 26.06
CA SER A 405 1.36 -1.27 24.95
C SER A 405 0.57 -1.30 23.64
N ALA A 406 0.44 -0.15 22.98
CA ALA A 406 -0.24 -0.04 21.69
C ALA A 406 0.39 -0.98 20.65
N ASP A 407 1.72 -0.93 20.50
CA ASP A 407 2.48 -1.70 19.52
C ASP A 407 2.26 -3.22 19.67
N ASN A 408 2.31 -3.75 20.90
CA ASN A 408 2.09 -5.17 21.15
C ASN A 408 0.64 -5.61 20.87
N LEU A 409 -0.33 -4.76 21.19
CA LEU A 409 -1.74 -5.04 20.90
C LEU A 409 -2.02 -4.97 19.39
N MET A 410 -1.49 -3.96 18.70
CA MET A 410 -1.56 -3.85 17.24
C MET A 410 -0.94 -5.05 16.56
N TRP A 411 0.24 -5.48 16.99
CA TRP A 411 0.92 -6.62 16.38
C TRP A 411 0.11 -7.91 16.52
N ARG A 412 -0.39 -8.22 17.72
CA ARG A 412 -1.26 -9.39 17.94
C ARG A 412 -2.51 -9.36 17.07
N PHE A 413 -3.08 -8.17 16.87
CA PHE A 413 -4.21 -7.97 15.98
C PHE A 413 -3.83 -8.22 14.52
N PHE A 414 -2.74 -7.60 14.04
CA PHE A 414 -2.23 -7.78 12.69
C PHE A 414 -1.95 -9.24 12.34
N GLN A 415 -1.34 -10.01 13.26
CA GLN A 415 -1.09 -11.43 13.06
C GLN A 415 -2.34 -12.27 12.80
N GLN A 416 -3.50 -11.86 13.33
CA GLN A 416 -4.78 -12.53 13.14
C GLN A 416 -5.48 -12.14 11.83
N HIS A 417 -4.97 -11.10 11.15
CA HIS A 417 -5.62 -10.47 10.02
C HIS A 417 -4.68 -10.31 8.81
N PRO A 418 -4.09 -11.40 8.27
CA PRO A 418 -3.47 -11.35 6.94
C PRO A 418 -4.54 -11.08 5.86
N MET A 419 -4.10 -10.74 4.65
CA MET A 419 -4.98 -10.52 3.50
C MET A 419 -5.85 -11.77 3.23
N PRO A 420 -7.19 -11.66 3.09
CA PRO A 420 -8.04 -12.78 2.73
C PRO A 420 -7.56 -13.54 1.48
N GLY A 421 -7.59 -14.87 1.53
CA GLY A 421 -7.19 -15.74 0.41
C GLY A 421 -5.69 -16.02 0.29
N SER A 422 -4.89 -15.60 1.28
CA SER A 422 -3.47 -15.96 1.39
C SER A 422 -3.27 -17.09 2.42
N SER A 423 -3.46 -18.33 1.98
CA SER A 423 -3.22 -19.54 2.78
C SER A 423 -2.23 -20.47 2.10
#